data_AF-D0UT83-F1
#
_entry.id   AF-D0UT83-F1
#
_cell.length_a   1.000
_cell.length_b   1.000
_cell.length_c   1.000
_cell.angle_alpha   90.00
_cell.angle_beta   90.00
_cell.angle_gamma   90.00
#
_symmetry.space_group_name_H-M   'P 1'
#
loop_
_entity.id
_entity.type
_entity.pdbx_description
1 polymer ?
#
loop_
_entity_poly.entity_id
_entity_poly.type
_entity_poly.pdbx_seq_one_letter_code
_entity_poly.pdbx_strand_id
1 'polypeptide(L)'
;QICEELESVARKLIKENGLEAGLGFPTGCSLNNCAAHYTPNAGDPTVLTYDDVCKIDFGVHVKGRIIDCAFTLAFNPKYDKLLEAVKDATNTGIKTAGIDVRLCDIGEAIEEVMESYEVELDGKTYQVKSIRNLNGHSIEPYRIHAGKTVPIVKKRETVRMEENEVYAIETFGSTGKGL
;
A
#
# COMPACT_ATOMS: atom_id res chain seq x y z
N GLN A 1 -14.87 8.57 -12.99
CA GLN A 1 -14.46 7.73 -14.14
C GLN A 1 -13.57 6.56 -13.72
N ILE A 2 -12.28 6.77 -13.35
CA ILE A 2 -11.36 5.65 -13.04
C ILE A 2 -11.90 4.74 -11.93
N CYS A 3 -12.23 5.32 -10.76
CA CYS A 3 -12.75 4.56 -9.63
C CYS A 3 -14.07 3.87 -9.98
N GLU A 4 -15.03 4.57 -10.59
CA GLU A 4 -16.33 3.99 -10.99
C GLU A 4 -16.20 2.78 -11.93
N GLU A 5 -15.29 2.85 -12.91
CA GLU A 5 -15.06 1.74 -13.84
C GLU A 5 -14.42 0.53 -13.13
N LEU A 6 -13.38 0.78 -12.33
CA LEU A 6 -12.73 -0.27 -11.53
C LEU A 6 -13.74 -0.94 -10.60
N GLU A 7 -14.53 -0.14 -9.90
CA GLU A 7 -15.54 -0.58 -8.95
C GLU A 7 -16.70 -1.34 -9.59
N SER A 8 -17.12 -0.93 -10.79
CA SER A 8 -18.12 -1.63 -11.60
C SER A 8 -17.63 -3.03 -12.00
N VAL A 9 -16.36 -3.14 -12.42
CA VAL A 9 -15.75 -4.43 -12.76
C VAL A 9 -15.58 -5.30 -11.52
N ALA A 10 -15.05 -4.74 -10.42
CA ALA A 10 -14.83 -5.45 -9.17
C ALA A 10 -16.13 -6.05 -8.62
N ARG A 11 -17.24 -5.28 -8.60
CA ARG A 11 -18.56 -5.77 -8.18
C ARG A 11 -19.08 -6.94 -9.02
N LYS A 12 -18.89 -6.88 -10.34
CA LYS A 12 -19.28 -7.95 -11.25
C LYS A 12 -18.47 -9.22 -11.02
N LEU A 13 -17.14 -9.10 -10.90
CA LEU A 13 -16.25 -10.25 -10.74
C LEU A 13 -16.39 -10.91 -9.36
N ILE A 14 -16.58 -10.11 -8.29
CA ILE A 14 -16.77 -10.64 -6.93
C ILE A 14 -18.19 -11.20 -6.71
N LYS A 15 -19.11 -10.97 -7.65
CA LYS A 15 -20.54 -11.28 -7.54
C LYS A 15 -21.13 -10.67 -6.27
N GLU A 16 -21.09 -9.33 -6.20
CA GLU A 16 -21.56 -8.57 -5.05
C GLU A 16 -22.93 -9.06 -4.55
N ASN A 17 -23.02 -9.34 -3.25
CA ASN A 17 -24.19 -9.90 -2.59
C ASN A 17 -24.26 -9.44 -1.13
N GLY A 18 -24.70 -8.20 -0.91
CA GLY A 18 -24.79 -7.61 0.43
C GLY A 18 -23.45 -7.70 1.17
N LEU A 19 -23.46 -8.25 2.39
CA LEU A 19 -22.24 -8.45 3.18
C LEU A 19 -21.55 -9.79 2.90
N GLU A 20 -22.14 -10.70 2.12
CA GLU A 20 -21.53 -12.01 1.83
C GLU A 20 -20.39 -11.90 0.81
N ALA A 21 -20.45 -10.94 -0.12
CA ALA A 21 -19.40 -10.66 -1.09
C ALA A 21 -19.51 -9.22 -1.59
N GLY A 22 -18.40 -8.51 -1.74
CA GLY A 22 -18.41 -7.10 -2.12
C GLY A 22 -17.04 -6.45 -2.13
N LEU A 23 -17.01 -5.12 -2.17
CA LEU A 23 -15.78 -4.35 -2.00
C LEU A 23 -15.37 -4.31 -0.52
N GLY A 24 -14.09 -4.55 -0.25
CA GLY A 24 -13.52 -4.50 1.10
C GLY A 24 -13.40 -3.07 1.65
N PHE A 25 -13.08 -2.13 0.77
CA PHE A 25 -12.94 -0.71 1.05
C PHE A 25 -12.99 0.10 -0.27
N PRO A 26 -13.15 1.43 -0.23
CA PRO A 26 -13.20 2.27 -1.44
C PRO A 26 -11.94 2.19 -2.29
N THR A 27 -12.06 2.48 -3.59
CA THR A 27 -10.89 2.55 -4.48
C THR A 27 -10.05 3.80 -4.16
N GLY A 28 -8.92 3.62 -3.52
CA GLY A 28 -7.87 4.61 -3.40
C GLY A 28 -7.22 4.89 -4.75
N CYS A 29 -7.04 6.17 -5.06
CA CYS A 29 -6.34 6.65 -6.26
C CYS A 29 -5.49 7.88 -5.93
N SER A 30 -4.82 7.86 -4.77
CA SER A 30 -4.04 8.99 -4.26
C SER A 30 -2.97 9.40 -5.26
N LEU A 31 -2.88 10.70 -5.54
CA LEU A 31 -1.96 11.26 -6.53
C LEU A 31 -0.75 11.93 -5.86
N ASN A 32 0.41 11.73 -6.47
CA ASN A 32 1.66 12.44 -6.15
C ASN A 32 2.02 12.35 -4.66
N ASN A 33 2.10 13.50 -3.97
CA ASN A 33 2.49 13.60 -2.57
C ASN A 33 1.43 13.05 -1.60
N CYS A 34 0.20 12.81 -2.04
CA CYS A 34 -0.80 12.10 -1.23
C CYS A 34 -0.51 10.60 -1.33
N ALA A 35 -0.17 9.94 -0.23
CA ALA A 35 0.26 8.55 -0.23
C ALA A 35 -0.92 7.56 -0.30
N ALA A 36 -1.96 7.79 0.51
CA ALA A 36 -3.09 6.87 0.69
C ALA A 36 -4.39 7.63 0.98
N HIS A 37 -5.51 6.91 1.05
CA HIS A 37 -6.83 7.36 1.51
C HIS A 37 -7.50 8.52 0.74
N TYR A 38 -7.07 8.80 -0.49
CA TYR A 38 -7.82 9.69 -1.38
C TYR A 38 -8.61 8.85 -2.39
N THR A 39 -9.90 9.14 -2.47
CA THR A 39 -10.81 8.74 -3.54
C THR A 39 -11.69 9.95 -3.87
N PRO A 40 -12.04 10.21 -5.15
CA PRO A 40 -12.79 11.39 -5.53
C PRO A 40 -14.22 11.37 -4.94
N ASN A 41 -14.63 12.49 -4.36
CA ASN A 41 -16.04 12.73 -4.03
C ASN A 41 -16.83 13.18 -5.27
N ALA A 42 -18.16 13.23 -5.15
CA ALA A 42 -19.01 13.78 -6.20
C ALA A 42 -18.60 15.22 -6.56
N GLY A 43 -18.37 15.46 -7.85
CA GLY A 43 -17.96 16.77 -8.36
C GLY A 43 -16.46 17.05 -8.30
N ASP A 44 -15.63 16.10 -7.87
CA ASP A 44 -14.17 16.22 -7.95
C ASP A 44 -13.74 16.30 -9.43
N PRO A 45 -13.14 17.43 -9.87
CA PRO A 45 -12.77 17.65 -11.27
C PRO A 45 -11.36 17.12 -11.59
N THR A 46 -10.70 16.44 -10.65
CA THR A 46 -9.31 16.00 -10.80
C THR A 46 -9.17 15.04 -11.99
N VAL A 47 -8.19 15.34 -12.85
CA VAL A 47 -7.86 14.54 -14.03
C VAL A 47 -6.46 13.99 -13.85
N LEU A 48 -6.30 12.68 -14.03
CA LEU A 48 -5.00 12.02 -14.05
C LEU A 48 -4.18 12.53 -15.24
N THR A 49 -2.94 12.93 -14.99
CA THR A 49 -2.01 13.48 -15.98
C THR A 49 -0.82 12.56 -16.23
N TYR A 50 -0.02 12.87 -17.25
CA TYR A 50 1.14 12.05 -17.65
C TYR A 50 2.22 11.94 -16.56
N ASP A 51 2.44 13.01 -15.80
CA ASP A 51 3.48 13.07 -14.76
C ASP A 51 2.99 12.64 -13.38
N ASP A 52 1.74 12.18 -13.26
CA ASP A 52 1.20 11.74 -11.98
C ASP A 52 1.73 10.37 -11.57
N VAL A 53 1.94 10.23 -10.26
CA VAL A 53 2.16 8.94 -9.59
C VAL A 53 0.91 8.59 -8.80
N CYS A 54 0.09 7.72 -9.38
CA CYS A 54 -1.20 7.31 -8.84
C CYS A 54 -1.09 5.96 -8.13
N LYS A 55 -1.48 5.89 -6.85
CA LYS A 55 -1.53 4.61 -6.12
C LYS A 55 -2.95 4.08 -6.22
N ILE A 56 -3.13 2.97 -6.95
CA ILE A 56 -4.39 2.27 -7.07
C ILE A 56 -4.42 1.21 -5.96
N ASP A 57 -5.32 1.41 -5.01
CA ASP A 57 -5.44 0.60 -3.81
C ASP A 57 -6.92 0.27 -3.60
N PHE A 58 -7.29 -1.00 -3.68
CA PHE A 58 -8.69 -1.40 -3.59
C PHE A 58 -8.81 -2.80 -2.99
N GLY A 59 -9.90 -3.01 -2.25
CA GLY A 59 -10.17 -4.27 -1.59
C GLY A 59 -11.40 -4.97 -2.13
N VAL A 60 -11.40 -6.29 -2.04
CA VAL A 60 -12.59 -7.13 -2.21
C VAL A 60 -12.72 -8.08 -1.03
N HIS A 61 -13.91 -8.60 -0.77
CA HIS A 61 -14.09 -9.63 0.24
C HIS A 61 -15.11 -10.69 -0.16
N VAL A 62 -14.97 -11.87 0.45
CA VAL A 62 -16.01 -12.91 0.51
C VAL A 62 -16.15 -13.34 1.97
N LYS A 63 -17.36 -13.23 2.53
CA LYS A 63 -17.68 -13.54 3.93
C LYS A 63 -16.74 -12.84 4.91
N GLY A 64 -16.47 -11.56 4.65
CA GLY A 64 -15.56 -10.73 5.43
C GLY A 64 -14.08 -11.08 5.29
N ARG A 65 -13.68 -12.09 4.51
CA ARG A 65 -12.27 -12.38 4.21
C ARG A 65 -11.79 -11.38 3.16
N ILE A 66 -11.15 -10.32 3.64
CA ILE A 66 -10.72 -9.19 2.82
C ILE A 66 -9.39 -9.52 2.14
N ILE A 67 -9.28 -9.17 0.86
CA ILE A 67 -8.02 -8.97 0.16
C ILE A 67 -7.77 -7.48 0.11
N ASP A 68 -6.63 -7.08 0.64
CA ASP A 68 -6.07 -5.74 0.55
C ASP A 68 -4.81 -5.82 -0.32
N CYS A 69 -4.82 -5.09 -1.44
CA CYS A 69 -3.74 -5.13 -2.41
C CYS A 69 -3.72 -3.85 -3.24
N ALA A 70 -2.53 -3.30 -3.41
CA ALA A 70 -2.32 -2.05 -4.12
C ALA A 70 -1.16 -2.15 -5.13
N PHE A 71 -1.16 -1.24 -6.08
CA PHE A 71 -0.04 -1.01 -6.98
C PHE A 71 0.05 0.47 -7.39
N THR A 72 1.21 0.88 -7.88
CA THR A 72 1.42 2.24 -8.37
C THR A 72 1.38 2.28 -9.90
N LEU A 73 0.59 3.21 -10.43
CA LEU A 73 0.52 3.57 -11.83
C LEU A 73 1.29 4.88 -12.05
N ALA A 74 2.27 4.84 -12.95
CA ALA A 74 2.96 6.02 -13.47
C ALA A 74 3.17 5.84 -14.98
N PHE A 75 2.95 6.89 -15.76
CA PHE A 75 3.16 6.85 -17.22
C PHE A 75 4.55 7.31 -17.62
N ASN A 76 5.12 8.25 -16.86
CA ASN A 76 6.46 8.76 -17.10
C ASN A 76 7.51 7.80 -16.51
N PRO A 77 8.42 7.23 -17.31
CA PRO A 77 9.43 6.28 -16.85
C PRO A 77 10.45 6.89 -15.87
N LYS A 78 10.46 8.23 -15.70
CA LYS A 78 11.29 8.87 -14.66
C LYS A 78 11.03 8.33 -13.25
N TYR A 79 9.84 7.75 -13.01
CA TYR A 79 9.49 7.16 -11.72
C TYR A 79 9.80 5.67 -11.59
N ASP A 80 10.28 4.99 -12.64
CA ASP A 80 10.44 3.53 -12.65
C ASP A 80 11.31 3.04 -11.49
N LYS A 81 12.43 3.72 -11.22
CA LYS A 81 13.33 3.36 -10.13
C LYS A 81 12.73 3.61 -8.74
N LEU A 82 11.83 4.59 -8.60
CA LEU A 82 11.08 4.80 -7.36
C LEU A 82 10.05 3.67 -7.15
N LEU A 83 9.35 3.27 -8.22
CA LEU A 83 8.41 2.13 -8.17
C LEU A 83 9.14 0.82 -7.89
N GLU A 84 10.33 0.63 -8.45
CA GLU A 84 11.21 -0.51 -8.18
C GLU A 84 11.60 -0.58 -6.71
N ALA A 85 12.09 0.53 -6.13
CA ALA A 85 12.47 0.60 -4.72
C ALA A 85 11.34 0.17 -3.78
N VAL A 86 10.14 0.71 -3.99
CA VAL A 86 8.97 0.39 -3.16
C VAL A 86 8.51 -1.06 -3.37
N LYS A 87 8.57 -1.55 -4.60
CA LYS A 87 8.22 -2.95 -4.91
C LYS A 87 9.19 -3.93 -4.23
N ASP A 88 10.49 -3.65 -4.28
CA ASP A 88 11.51 -4.50 -3.64
C ASP A 88 11.40 -4.46 -2.11
N ALA A 89 11.15 -3.28 -1.55
CA ALA A 89 10.89 -3.13 -0.11
C ALA A 89 9.63 -3.90 0.33
N THR A 90 8.52 -3.83 -0.41
CA THR A 90 7.31 -4.63 -0.13
C THR A 90 7.60 -6.13 -0.22
N ASN A 91 8.29 -6.59 -1.27
CA ASN A 91 8.66 -8.00 -1.40
C ASN A 91 9.60 -8.47 -0.29
N THR A 92 10.49 -7.60 0.18
CA THR A 92 11.35 -7.85 1.33
C THR A 92 10.52 -8.01 2.61
N GLY A 93 9.53 -7.15 2.82
CA GLY A 93 8.56 -7.29 3.90
C GLY A 93 7.83 -8.64 3.86
N ILE A 94 7.32 -9.02 2.68
CA ILE A 94 6.63 -10.30 2.46
C ILE A 94 7.55 -11.49 2.75
N LYS A 95 8.79 -11.44 2.25
CA LYS A 95 9.79 -12.52 2.46
C LYS A 95 10.22 -12.65 3.92
N THR A 96 10.26 -11.52 4.64
CA THR A 96 10.68 -11.47 6.05
C THR A 96 9.55 -11.88 6.98
N ALA A 97 8.29 -11.67 6.58
CA ALA A 97 7.12 -12.05 7.35
C ALA A 97 7.03 -13.58 7.57
N GLY A 98 6.55 -13.96 8.76
CA GLY A 98 6.38 -15.36 9.13
C GLY A 98 6.00 -15.52 10.59
N ILE A 99 5.50 -16.71 10.95
CA ILE A 99 5.18 -17.05 12.35
C ILE A 99 6.40 -16.81 13.24
N ASP A 100 6.17 -16.26 14.42
CA ASP A 100 7.18 -15.88 15.42
C ASP A 100 8.14 -14.73 15.02
N VAL A 101 8.02 -14.19 13.80
CA VAL A 101 8.81 -13.02 13.38
C VAL A 101 8.31 -11.77 14.11
N ARG A 102 9.26 -10.98 14.64
CA ARG A 102 8.94 -9.70 15.28
C ARG A 102 8.61 -8.66 14.23
N LEU A 103 7.54 -7.92 14.42
CA LEU A 103 7.10 -6.88 13.50
C LEU A 103 8.17 -5.79 13.29
N CYS A 104 8.97 -5.46 14.31
CA CYS A 104 10.09 -4.54 14.16
C CYS A 104 11.19 -5.03 13.20
N ASP A 105 11.42 -6.34 13.12
CA ASP A 105 12.46 -6.91 12.26
C ASP A 105 12.05 -6.80 10.78
N ILE A 106 10.74 -6.95 10.52
CA ILE A 106 10.15 -6.71 9.21
C ILE A 106 10.33 -5.23 8.82
N GLY A 107 10.03 -4.31 9.73
CA GLY A 107 10.19 -2.87 9.48
C GLY A 107 11.64 -2.45 9.26
N GLU A 108 12.59 -3.03 9.98
CA GLU A 108 14.02 -2.79 9.76
C GLU A 108 14.49 -3.32 8.40
N ALA A 109 14.08 -4.53 8.00
CA ALA A 109 14.41 -5.09 6.69
C ALA A 109 13.81 -4.28 5.52
N ILE A 110 12.57 -3.82 5.67
CA ILE A 110 11.91 -2.94 4.70
C ILE A 110 12.67 -1.62 4.55
N GLU A 111 13.04 -0.99 5.67
CA GLU A 111 13.76 0.29 5.67
C GLU A 111 15.13 0.15 5.02
N GLU A 112 15.88 -0.90 5.36
CA GLU A 112 17.19 -1.17 4.77
C GLU A 112 17.12 -1.26 3.25
N VAL A 113 16.17 -2.03 2.72
CA VAL A 113 16.01 -2.17 1.26
C VAL A 113 15.50 -0.87 0.64
N MET A 114 14.46 -0.24 1.20
CA MET A 114 13.89 1.00 0.66
C MET A 114 14.96 2.10 0.57
N GLU A 115 15.71 2.31 1.65
CA GLU A 115 16.70 3.39 1.75
C GLU A 115 18.05 3.06 1.06
N SER A 116 18.22 1.85 0.53
CA SER A 116 19.35 1.51 -0.36
C SER A 116 19.21 2.09 -1.77
N TYR A 117 18.02 2.55 -2.16
CA TYR A 117 17.75 3.11 -3.47
C TYR A 117 17.94 4.63 -3.50
N GLU A 118 18.62 5.09 -4.56
CA GLU A 118 18.65 6.50 -4.97
C GLU A 118 17.96 6.68 -6.32
N VAL A 119 17.18 7.74 -6.46
CA VAL A 119 16.46 8.12 -7.68
C VAL A 119 16.80 9.53 -8.10
N GLU A 120 16.86 9.80 -9.40
CA GLU A 120 17.00 11.15 -9.95
C GLU A 120 15.68 11.56 -10.59
N LEU A 121 15.09 12.65 -10.09
CA LEU A 121 13.86 13.23 -10.63
C LEU A 121 14.11 14.69 -10.95
N ASP A 122 13.89 15.06 -12.20
CA ASP A 122 13.96 16.45 -12.69
C ASP A 122 15.30 17.13 -12.31
N GLY A 123 16.41 16.41 -12.47
CA GLY A 123 17.78 16.89 -12.20
C GLY A 123 18.18 16.93 -10.72
N LYS A 124 17.38 16.32 -9.83
CA LYS A 124 17.69 16.23 -8.40
C LYS A 124 17.67 14.78 -7.92
N THR A 125 18.74 14.40 -7.22
CA THR A 125 18.86 13.08 -6.60
C THR A 125 18.19 13.04 -5.23
N TYR A 126 17.51 11.93 -4.95
CA TYR A 126 16.86 11.63 -3.69
C TYR A 126 17.22 10.21 -3.26
N GLN A 127 17.59 10.04 -1.99
CA GLN A 127 17.44 8.75 -1.34
C GLN A 127 15.94 8.52 -1.10
N VAL A 128 15.44 7.34 -1.46
CA VAL A 128 14.04 6.98 -1.21
C VAL A 128 13.85 6.77 0.29
N LYS A 129 12.80 7.36 0.87
CA LYS A 129 12.51 7.26 2.31
C LYS A 129 11.20 6.55 2.55
N SER A 130 11.18 5.64 3.52
CA SER A 130 9.93 5.08 4.04
C SER A 130 9.07 6.17 4.70
N ILE A 131 7.76 6.16 4.45
CA ILE A 131 6.80 7.05 5.13
C ILE A 131 6.54 6.50 6.54
N ARG A 132 7.30 6.97 7.53
CA ARG A 132 7.46 6.35 8.87
C ARG A 132 6.22 6.27 9.78
N ASN A 133 5.12 6.92 9.37
CA ASN A 133 3.81 6.95 10.03
C ASN A 133 2.74 6.15 9.26
N LEU A 134 3.08 5.57 8.11
CA LEU A 134 2.28 4.54 7.43
C LEU A 134 2.88 3.17 7.71
N ASN A 135 2.04 2.14 7.71
CA ASN A 135 2.38 0.80 8.15
C ASN A 135 1.44 -0.19 7.47
N GLY A 136 1.87 -1.44 7.28
CA GLY A 136 0.93 -2.54 7.04
C GLY A 136 0.17 -2.91 8.32
N HIS A 137 -0.70 -3.92 8.22
CA HIS A 137 -1.59 -4.27 9.34
C HIS A 137 -2.11 -5.70 9.27
N SER A 138 -2.50 -6.24 10.43
CA SER A 138 -3.28 -7.49 10.51
C SER A 138 -4.71 -7.26 10.01
N ILE A 139 -5.32 -8.29 9.41
CA ILE A 139 -6.70 -8.31 8.89
C ILE A 139 -7.50 -9.41 9.60
N GLU A 140 -8.74 -9.10 9.98
CA GLU A 140 -9.73 -10.03 10.52
C GLU A 140 -11.01 -10.02 9.66
N PRO A 141 -11.91 -11.00 9.80
CA PRO A 141 -13.20 -10.98 9.13
C PRO A 141 -13.94 -9.65 9.33
N TYR A 142 -14.27 -8.97 8.23
CA TYR A 142 -14.95 -7.66 8.21
C TYR A 142 -14.19 -6.52 8.92
N ARG A 143 -12.89 -6.70 9.20
CA ARG A 143 -12.08 -5.73 9.93
C ARG A 143 -10.73 -5.57 9.24
N ILE A 144 -10.63 -4.52 8.44
CA ILE A 144 -9.42 -4.19 7.66
C ILE A 144 -8.19 -4.01 8.57
N HIS A 145 -8.33 -3.26 9.66
CA HIS A 145 -7.27 -3.08 10.66
C HIS A 145 -7.62 -3.83 11.96
N ALA A 146 -7.05 -5.03 12.13
CA ALA A 146 -7.36 -5.92 13.26
C ALA A 146 -6.58 -5.62 14.57
N GLY A 147 -5.57 -4.76 14.53
CA GLY A 147 -4.93 -4.20 15.73
C GLY A 147 -3.41 -4.29 15.76
N LYS A 148 -2.79 -5.25 15.06
CA LYS A 148 -1.33 -5.28 14.89
C LYS A 148 -0.93 -4.43 13.69
N THR A 149 0.15 -3.66 13.82
CA THR A 149 0.72 -2.83 12.76
C THR A 149 2.08 -3.37 12.33
N VAL A 150 2.32 -3.47 11.03
CA VAL A 150 3.58 -3.91 10.44
C VAL A 150 4.38 -2.66 10.07
N PRO A 151 5.37 -2.25 10.88
CA PRO A 151 6.11 -1.04 10.59
C PRO A 151 6.93 -1.20 9.30
N ILE A 152 7.22 -0.08 8.64
CA ILE A 152 8.09 0.00 7.45
C ILE A 152 9.40 0.77 7.71
N VAL A 153 9.66 1.01 9.00
CA VAL A 153 10.87 1.60 9.55
C VAL A 153 11.25 0.84 10.82
N LYS A 154 12.50 0.91 11.23
CA LYS A 154 12.96 0.34 12.50
C LYS A 154 12.16 0.89 13.67
N LYS A 155 11.64 -0.03 14.50
CA LYS A 155 10.92 0.27 15.76
C LYS A 155 11.49 -0.56 16.90
N ARG A 156 11.10 -0.21 18.14
CA ARG A 156 11.52 -0.94 19.35
C ARG A 156 10.52 -2.02 19.78
N GLU A 157 9.31 -2.00 19.27
CA GLU A 157 8.25 -2.92 19.65
C GLU A 157 8.51 -4.33 19.13
N THR A 158 8.41 -5.34 20.01
CA THR A 158 8.78 -6.72 19.69
C THR A 158 7.59 -7.66 19.56
N VAL A 159 6.40 -7.12 19.26
CA VAL A 159 5.21 -7.93 18.95
C VAL A 159 5.53 -8.88 17.79
N ARG A 160 5.03 -10.11 17.86
CA ARG A 160 5.26 -11.13 16.84
C ARG A 160 4.01 -11.40 16.02
N MET A 161 4.23 -11.83 14.78
CA MET A 161 3.21 -12.50 14.00
C MET A 161 2.92 -13.87 14.60
N GLU A 162 1.65 -14.23 14.65
CA GLU A 162 1.15 -15.50 15.18
C GLU A 162 0.60 -16.38 14.06
N GLU A 163 0.51 -17.68 14.33
CA GLU A 163 -0.06 -18.64 13.40
C GLU A 163 -1.51 -18.26 13.03
N ASN A 164 -1.85 -18.42 11.74
CA ASN A 164 -3.18 -18.13 11.17
C ASN A 164 -3.62 -16.66 11.12
N GLU A 165 -2.74 -15.71 11.47
CA GLU A 165 -3.00 -14.29 11.20
C GLU A 165 -2.89 -13.97 9.71
N VAL A 166 -3.69 -13.01 9.25
CA VAL A 166 -3.64 -12.47 7.89
C VAL A 166 -3.11 -11.05 7.97
N TYR A 167 -2.23 -10.66 7.04
CA TYR A 167 -1.63 -9.33 7.02
C TYR A 167 -1.69 -8.70 5.63
N ALA A 168 -1.96 -7.40 5.59
CA ALA A 168 -1.55 -6.53 4.50
C ALA A 168 -0.09 -6.14 4.74
N ILE A 169 0.79 -6.49 3.80
CA ILE A 169 2.18 -6.04 3.77
C ILE A 169 2.29 -4.97 2.69
N GLU A 170 2.35 -3.73 3.11
CA GLU A 170 2.38 -2.55 2.26
C GLU A 170 3.54 -1.64 2.69
N THR A 171 4.16 -1.00 1.70
CA THR A 171 5.26 -0.06 1.95
C THR A 171 5.08 1.19 1.09
N PHE A 172 5.59 2.31 1.60
CA PHE A 172 5.41 3.61 0.98
C PHE A 172 6.75 4.33 0.93
N GLY A 173 7.28 4.50 -0.27
CA GLY A 173 8.48 5.29 -0.53
C GLY A 173 8.14 6.73 -0.90
N SER A 174 8.92 7.69 -0.41
CA SER A 174 8.75 9.11 -0.66
C SER A 174 10.09 9.79 -0.96
N THR A 175 10.05 10.76 -1.87
CA THR A 175 11.16 11.72 -2.08
C THR A 175 11.01 12.98 -1.20
N GLY A 176 9.94 13.04 -0.40
CA GLY A 176 9.65 14.13 0.53
C GLY A 176 10.27 13.92 1.91
N LYS A 177 9.50 14.24 2.96
CA LYS A 177 9.95 14.13 4.36
C LYS A 177 9.92 12.71 4.92
N GLY A 178 9.26 11.77 4.24
CA GLY A 178 8.98 10.44 4.80
C GLY A 178 8.03 10.50 6.01
N LEU A 179 7.01 11.38 5.93
CA LEU A 179 5.97 11.60 6.94
C LEU A 179 4.65 11.96 6.25
#